data_AF-A0A7X7KXX0-F1
#
_entry.id   AF-A0A7X7KXX0-F1
#
_cell.length_a   1.000
_cell.length_b   1.000
_cell.length_c   1.000
_cell.angle_alpha   90.00
_cell.angle_beta   90.00
_cell.angle_gamma   90.00
#
_symmetry.space_group_name_H-M   'P 1'
#
loop_
_entity.id
_entity.type
_entity.pdbx_description
1 polymer ?
#
loop_
_entity_poly.entity_id
_entity_poly.type
_entity_poly.pdbx_seq_one_letter_code
_entity_poly.pdbx_strand_id
1 'polypeptide(L)'
;SQLAATLSAYRGAFPGEQFGLRRIVLAGGGAQLRGLAAYVAERTGLPVTPADELPGAASCFADAGRREAPAAGARPEKGVAGQYGLALGLALMALDAGITPLSLLPEPLRGEVVFREKKPYLIAASVLGALTLGVFTASLVLSIQAETSSLDAERAELRRREAMDKSITAIRQRGETLRQGGEPLRRLLLGGPMVREVISLVANAISPDDWISMICEESSYIPPARSGGTPAAAPAPTPRTGFFVPGFRSAAARPAAGAKPPTEARPAGLTPAPPPSDFNVFIIEGYTPDMGLVTVKAMIQRLETSPRVRKVDLLSDDRVLPPTLPDELLAEGVELPNMRRFVIRLEAGLP
;
A
#
# COMPACT_ATOMS: atom_id res chain seq x y z
N SER A 1 -54.59 41.32 -72.56
CA SER A 1 -53.37 40.76 -71.93
C SER A 1 -53.78 39.62 -71.02
N GLN A 2 -52.97 38.56 -70.90
CA GLN A 2 -53.30 37.39 -70.06
C GLN A 2 -53.53 37.76 -68.59
N LEU A 3 -52.72 38.68 -68.05
CA LEU A 3 -52.84 39.17 -66.67
C LEU A 3 -54.17 39.89 -66.39
N ALA A 4 -54.70 40.68 -67.34
CA ALA A 4 -55.99 41.33 -67.16
C ALA A 4 -57.15 40.30 -67.15
N ALA A 5 -57.05 39.25 -67.96
CA ALA A 5 -58.03 38.17 -67.99
C ALA A 5 -58.05 37.37 -66.69
N THR A 6 -56.87 37.04 -66.14
CA THR A 6 -56.77 36.31 -64.86
C THR A 6 -57.24 37.16 -63.67
N LEU A 7 -56.91 38.46 -63.66
CA LEU A 7 -57.41 39.39 -62.64
C LEU A 7 -58.93 39.56 -62.69
N SER A 8 -59.50 39.63 -63.90
CA SER A 8 -60.95 39.68 -64.08
C SER A 8 -61.63 38.40 -63.57
N ALA A 9 -61.08 37.23 -63.92
CA ALA A 9 -61.58 35.94 -63.43
C ALA A 9 -61.50 35.82 -61.91
N TYR A 10 -60.39 36.25 -61.30
CA TYR A 10 -60.22 36.24 -59.84
C TYR A 10 -61.24 37.15 -59.14
N ARG A 11 -61.46 38.37 -59.64
CA ARG A 11 -62.47 39.29 -59.09
C ARG A 11 -63.89 38.75 -59.22
N GLY A 12 -64.19 38.03 -60.31
CA GLY A 12 -65.48 37.37 -60.50
C GLY A 12 -65.71 36.20 -59.53
N ALA A 13 -64.67 35.42 -59.24
CA ALA A 13 -64.75 34.28 -58.32
C ALA A 13 -64.76 34.68 -56.84
N PHE A 14 -64.13 35.81 -56.49
CA PHE A 14 -63.97 36.27 -55.10
C PHE A 14 -64.43 37.72 -54.91
N PRO A 15 -65.75 37.97 -54.79
CA PRO A 15 -66.32 39.32 -54.76
C PRO A 15 -66.21 40.06 -53.41
N GLY A 16 -65.73 39.42 -52.34
CA GLY A 16 -65.64 40.03 -51.01
C GLY A 16 -64.42 40.95 -50.84
N GLU A 17 -64.58 42.05 -50.08
CA GLU A 17 -63.48 43.01 -49.81
C GLU A 17 -62.24 42.36 -49.15
N GLN A 18 -62.44 41.30 -48.37
CA GLN A 18 -61.37 40.51 -47.76
C GLN A 18 -60.43 39.84 -48.78
N PHE A 19 -60.88 39.66 -50.03
CA PHE A 19 -60.09 39.09 -51.12
C PHE A 19 -59.50 40.15 -52.06
N GLY A 20 -59.60 41.43 -51.68
CA GLY A 20 -59.01 42.55 -52.42
C GLY A 20 -57.49 42.38 -52.61
N LEU A 21 -57.04 42.51 -53.85
CA LEU A 21 -55.62 42.38 -54.21
C LEU A 21 -54.83 43.58 -53.71
N ARG A 22 -53.86 43.34 -52.81
CA ARG A 22 -53.01 44.41 -52.24
C ARG A 22 -51.70 44.63 -53.00
N ARG A 23 -51.12 43.56 -53.55
CA ARG A 23 -49.83 43.58 -54.25
C ARG A 23 -49.75 42.46 -55.27
N ILE A 24 -48.93 42.64 -56.28
CA ILE A 24 -48.60 41.61 -57.28
C ILE A 24 -47.12 41.25 -57.09
N VAL A 25 -46.85 39.96 -56.93
CA VAL A 25 -45.48 39.44 -56.86
C VAL A 25 -45.16 38.74 -58.19
N LEU A 26 -44.08 39.16 -58.85
CA LEU A 26 -43.62 38.50 -60.07
C LEU A 26 -42.60 37.42 -59.73
N ALA A 27 -42.88 36.18 -60.14
CA ALA A 27 -42.04 35.01 -59.92
C ALA A 27 -41.84 34.21 -61.21
N GLY A 28 -40.81 33.37 -61.24
CA GLY A 28 -40.37 32.59 -62.40
C GLY A 28 -39.38 33.34 -63.31
N GLY A 29 -38.75 32.63 -64.25
CA GLY A 29 -37.72 33.21 -65.12
C GLY A 29 -38.21 34.37 -66.01
N GLY A 30 -39.49 34.36 -66.40
CA GLY A 30 -40.11 35.45 -67.18
C GLY A 30 -40.27 36.77 -66.40
N ALA A 31 -40.18 36.74 -65.07
CA ALA A 31 -40.28 37.93 -64.22
C ALA A 31 -39.04 38.85 -64.33
N GLN A 32 -37.92 38.34 -64.86
CA GLN A 32 -36.66 39.08 -65.00
C GLN A 32 -36.63 40.01 -66.22
N LEU A 33 -37.69 40.04 -67.04
CA LEU A 33 -37.77 40.92 -68.20
C LEU A 33 -37.69 42.39 -67.79
N ARG A 34 -36.73 43.11 -68.38
CA ARG A 34 -36.51 44.54 -68.09
C ARG A 34 -37.77 45.34 -68.42
N GLY A 35 -38.23 46.15 -67.47
CA GLY A 35 -39.40 47.01 -67.62
C GLY A 35 -40.76 46.30 -67.44
N LEU A 36 -40.79 44.97 -67.25
CA LEU A 36 -42.05 44.25 -67.06
C LEU A 36 -42.76 44.67 -65.76
N ALA A 37 -42.02 44.81 -64.66
CA ALA A 37 -42.59 45.24 -63.38
C ALA A 37 -43.23 46.63 -63.47
N ALA A 38 -42.55 47.59 -64.10
CA ALA A 38 -43.08 48.93 -64.33
C ALA A 38 -44.32 48.93 -65.23
N TYR A 39 -44.27 48.15 -66.33
CA TYR A 39 -45.40 48.01 -67.25
C TYR A 39 -46.64 47.41 -66.59
N VAL A 40 -46.47 46.37 -65.76
CA VAL A 40 -47.59 45.76 -65.03
C VAL A 40 -48.13 46.69 -63.96
N ALA A 41 -47.27 47.43 -63.25
CA ALA A 41 -47.67 48.39 -62.23
C ALA A 41 -48.53 49.51 -62.83
N GLU A 42 -48.08 50.09 -63.95
CA GLU A 42 -48.81 51.15 -64.65
C GLU A 42 -50.19 50.69 -65.13
N ARG A 43 -50.30 49.46 -65.65
CA ARG A 43 -51.57 48.93 -66.17
C ARG A 43 -52.55 48.44 -65.11
N THR A 44 -52.06 48.04 -63.94
CA THR A 44 -52.91 47.46 -62.88
C THR A 44 -53.23 48.45 -61.76
N GLY A 45 -52.46 49.53 -61.64
CA GLY A 45 -52.56 50.47 -60.52
C GLY A 45 -52.20 49.86 -59.16
N LEU A 46 -51.58 48.67 -59.14
CA LEU A 46 -51.21 47.94 -57.93
C LEU A 46 -49.68 47.94 -57.75
N PRO A 47 -49.18 47.87 -56.51
CA PRO A 47 -47.74 47.73 -56.27
C PRO A 47 -47.28 46.36 -56.75
N VAL A 48 -46.31 46.35 -57.68
CA VAL A 48 -45.70 45.16 -58.25
C VAL A 48 -44.26 45.04 -57.74
N THR A 49 -43.94 43.93 -57.08
CA THR A 49 -42.58 43.65 -56.57
C THR A 49 -42.06 42.34 -57.17
N PRO A 50 -40.84 42.29 -57.72
CA PRO A 50 -40.22 41.03 -58.10
C PRO A 50 -39.93 40.19 -56.85
N ALA A 51 -40.00 38.86 -56.99
CA ALA A 51 -39.79 37.95 -55.86
C ALA A 51 -38.38 38.06 -55.24
N ASP A 52 -37.38 38.51 -55.99
CA ASP A 52 -36.01 38.74 -55.50
C ASP A 52 -35.88 39.91 -54.52
N GLU A 53 -36.81 40.86 -54.56
CA GLU A 53 -36.81 42.06 -53.70
C GLU A 53 -37.65 41.87 -52.42
N LEU A 54 -38.20 40.67 -52.21
CA LEU A 54 -38.91 40.36 -50.97
C LEU A 54 -37.93 40.33 -49.78
N PRO A 55 -38.37 40.78 -48.59
CA PRO A 55 -37.55 40.72 -47.39
C PRO A 55 -37.16 39.26 -47.10
N GLY A 56 -35.85 39.01 -46.96
CA GLY A 56 -35.29 37.67 -46.73
C GLY A 56 -34.91 36.89 -48.00
N ALA A 57 -35.29 37.34 -49.20
CA ALA A 57 -34.93 36.65 -50.45
C ALA A 57 -33.42 36.70 -50.74
N ALA A 58 -32.77 37.84 -50.45
CA ALA A 58 -31.33 38.01 -50.63
C ALA A 58 -30.49 37.13 -49.68
N SER A 59 -30.99 36.83 -48.47
CA SER A 59 -30.27 35.99 -47.49
C SER A 59 -30.31 34.50 -47.83
N CYS A 60 -31.35 34.01 -48.54
CA CYS A 60 -31.47 32.60 -48.90
C CYS A 60 -30.36 32.11 -49.84
N PHE A 61 -29.78 33.00 -50.64
CA PHE A 61 -28.74 32.67 -51.63
C PHE A 61 -27.37 33.26 -51.28
N ALA A 62 -27.28 34.12 -50.26
CA ALA A 62 -26.01 34.71 -49.81
C ALA A 62 -25.07 33.68 -49.15
N ASP A 63 -25.60 32.66 -48.49
CA ASP A 63 -24.80 31.61 -47.82
C ASP A 63 -24.50 30.40 -48.72
N ALA A 64 -25.27 30.17 -49.78
CA ALA A 64 -25.03 29.08 -50.73
C ALA A 64 -23.69 29.25 -51.48
N GLY A 65 -23.26 30.49 -51.71
CA GLY A 65 -21.98 30.82 -52.34
C GLY A 65 -20.73 30.63 -51.46
N ARG A 66 -20.87 30.21 -50.19
CA ARG A 66 -19.70 29.95 -49.31
C ARG A 66 -19.19 28.51 -49.33
N ARG A 67 -19.96 27.54 -49.86
CA ARG A 67 -19.56 26.11 -49.85
C ARG A 67 -19.16 25.55 -51.21
N GLU A 68 -19.49 26.20 -52.31
CA GLU A 68 -18.97 25.84 -53.64
C GLU A 68 -18.36 27.07 -54.30
N ALA A 69 -17.08 26.98 -54.66
CA ALA A 69 -16.44 27.98 -55.50
C ALA A 69 -17.21 28.04 -56.83
N PRO A 70 -17.67 29.23 -57.29
CA PRO A 70 -18.31 29.33 -58.58
C PRO A 70 -17.32 28.87 -59.65
N ALA A 71 -17.76 27.95 -60.52
CA ALA A 71 -16.99 27.57 -61.69
C ALA A 71 -16.55 28.82 -62.44
N ALA A 72 -15.27 28.89 -62.81
CA ALA A 72 -14.64 30.05 -63.42
C ALA A 72 -15.43 30.50 -64.66
N GLY A 73 -16.19 31.60 -64.51
CA GLY A 73 -17.01 32.18 -65.59
C GLY A 73 -18.46 32.53 -65.20
N ALA A 74 -18.98 32.07 -64.05
CA ALA A 74 -20.34 32.41 -63.64
C ALA A 74 -20.44 33.85 -63.13
N ARG A 75 -21.16 34.73 -63.84
CA ARG A 75 -21.57 36.05 -63.34
C ARG A 75 -22.38 35.86 -62.05
N PRO A 76 -22.25 36.72 -61.03
CA PRO A 76 -23.19 36.72 -59.91
C PRO A 76 -24.56 37.15 -60.45
N GLU A 77 -25.41 36.18 -60.73
CA GLU A 77 -26.76 36.43 -61.25
C GLU A 77 -27.60 37.07 -60.14
N LYS A 78 -27.69 38.40 -60.14
CA LYS A 78 -28.74 39.11 -59.42
C LYS A 78 -30.09 38.68 -60.04
N GLY A 79 -30.92 37.95 -59.29
CA GLY A 79 -32.26 37.54 -59.74
C GLY A 79 -32.60 36.03 -59.64
N VAL A 80 -31.74 35.23 -59.01
CA VAL A 80 -31.88 33.76 -58.94
C VAL A 80 -33.04 33.32 -58.03
N ALA A 81 -33.35 34.08 -56.97
CA ALA A 81 -34.35 33.67 -55.98
C ALA A 81 -35.77 33.60 -56.56
N GLY A 82 -36.11 34.55 -57.43
CA GLY A 82 -37.41 34.63 -58.08
C GLY A 82 -37.64 33.48 -59.07
N GLN A 83 -36.58 32.90 -59.65
CA GLN A 83 -36.67 31.78 -60.58
C GLN A 83 -36.88 30.44 -59.86
N TYR A 84 -36.26 30.25 -58.70
CA TYR A 84 -36.27 28.99 -57.95
C TYR A 84 -37.29 28.95 -56.80
N GLY A 85 -38.30 29.82 -56.80
CA GLY A 85 -39.30 29.89 -55.71
C GLY A 85 -39.97 28.56 -55.38
N LEU A 86 -40.22 27.70 -56.38
CA LEU A 86 -40.81 26.38 -56.16
C LEU A 86 -39.82 25.40 -55.52
N ALA A 87 -38.56 25.39 -55.97
CA ALA A 87 -37.50 24.54 -55.39
C ALA A 87 -37.19 24.95 -53.94
N LEU A 88 -37.16 26.26 -53.67
CA LEU A 88 -37.01 26.80 -52.32
C LEU A 88 -38.18 26.37 -51.42
N GLY A 89 -39.41 26.43 -51.94
CA GLY A 89 -40.59 25.93 -51.23
C GLY A 89 -40.47 24.44 -50.88
N LEU A 90 -40.01 23.60 -51.81
CA LEU A 90 -39.80 22.17 -51.55
C LEU A 90 -38.65 21.90 -50.56
N ALA A 91 -37.57 22.67 -50.61
CA ALA A 91 -36.47 22.55 -49.65
C ALA A 91 -36.89 22.96 -48.22
N LEU A 92 -37.65 24.04 -48.09
CA LEU A 92 -38.22 24.47 -46.81
C LEU A 92 -39.18 23.42 -46.23
N MET A 93 -39.93 22.75 -47.11
CA MET A 93 -40.79 21.64 -46.72
C MET A 93 -40.02 20.40 -46.26
N ALA A 94 -38.87 20.10 -46.89
CA ALA A 94 -37.99 19.02 -46.46
C ALA A 94 -37.31 19.29 -45.10
N LEU A 95 -37.12 20.58 -44.76
CA LEU A 95 -36.56 21.04 -43.48
C LEU A 95 -37.63 21.20 -42.38
N ASP A 96 -38.89 20.84 -42.66
CA ASP A 96 -40.04 21.02 -41.76
C ASP A 96 -40.24 22.48 -41.29
N ALA A 97 -39.76 23.43 -42.09
CA ALA A 97 -39.84 24.87 -41.83
C ALA A 97 -41.00 25.55 -42.59
N GLY A 98 -41.82 24.77 -43.32
CA GLY A 98 -42.97 25.24 -44.07
C GLY A 98 -44.18 25.55 -43.18
N ILE A 99 -45.01 26.52 -43.57
CA ILE A 99 -46.21 26.93 -42.83
C ILE A 99 -47.27 25.82 -42.80
N THR A 100 -47.32 24.99 -43.85
CA THR A 100 -48.25 23.86 -43.95
C THR A 100 -47.52 22.65 -44.56
N PRO A 101 -47.21 21.62 -43.76
CA PRO A 101 -46.58 20.41 -44.29
C PRO A 101 -47.61 19.62 -45.09
N LEU A 102 -47.45 19.60 -46.41
CA LEU A 102 -48.20 18.76 -47.35
C LEU A 102 -47.27 17.64 -47.83
N SER A 103 -47.62 16.39 -47.50
CA SER A 103 -46.92 15.21 -48.00
C SER A 103 -47.91 14.35 -48.77
N LEU A 104 -47.57 14.09 -50.03
CA LEU A 104 -48.36 13.21 -50.91
C LEU A 104 -48.03 11.73 -50.70
N LEU A 105 -47.04 11.43 -49.84
CA LEU A 105 -46.59 10.07 -49.60
C LEU A 105 -47.46 9.40 -48.52
N PRO A 106 -48.03 8.21 -48.79
CA PRO A 106 -48.74 7.43 -47.80
C PRO A 106 -47.86 7.15 -46.57
N GLU A 107 -48.45 7.27 -45.39
CA GLU A 107 -47.81 7.06 -44.09
C GLU A 107 -46.97 5.76 -43.98
N PRO A 108 -47.42 4.58 -44.48
CA PRO A 108 -46.61 3.36 -44.39
C PRO A 108 -45.34 3.41 -45.25
N LEU A 109 -45.36 4.12 -46.39
CA LEU A 109 -44.21 4.21 -47.29
C LEU A 109 -43.19 5.24 -46.83
N ARG A 110 -43.61 6.25 -46.05
CA ARG A 110 -42.70 7.24 -45.45
C ARG A 110 -41.71 6.59 -44.48
N GLY A 111 -42.20 5.64 -43.66
CA GLY A 111 -41.35 4.89 -42.74
C GLY A 111 -40.31 4.02 -43.45
N GLU A 112 -40.69 3.38 -44.56
CA GLU A 112 -39.82 2.44 -45.27
C GLU A 112 -38.66 3.14 -46.00
N VAL A 113 -38.91 4.31 -46.60
CA VAL A 113 -37.86 5.11 -47.26
C VAL A 113 -36.81 5.58 -46.23
N VAL A 114 -37.28 6.17 -45.12
CA VAL A 114 -36.40 6.62 -44.02
C VAL A 114 -35.63 5.45 -43.42
N PHE A 115 -36.27 4.28 -43.31
CA PHE A 115 -35.62 3.08 -42.79
C PHE A 115 -34.54 2.54 -43.74
N ARG A 116 -34.79 2.55 -45.06
CA ARG A 116 -33.80 2.15 -46.07
C ARG A 116 -32.57 3.06 -46.06
N GLU A 117 -32.76 4.36 -45.90
CA GLU A 117 -31.63 5.32 -45.83
C GLU A 117 -30.82 5.16 -44.53
N LYS A 118 -31.46 4.85 -43.39
CA LYS A 118 -30.79 4.79 -42.08
C LYS A 118 -30.11 3.45 -41.77
N LYS A 119 -30.54 2.34 -42.35
CA LYS A 119 -29.96 0.99 -42.15
C LYS A 119 -28.42 0.93 -42.23
N PRO A 120 -27.75 1.45 -43.28
CA PRO A 120 -26.29 1.33 -43.37
C PRO A 120 -25.58 2.08 -42.24
N TYR A 121 -26.12 3.23 -41.80
CA TYR A 121 -25.55 4.00 -40.70
C TYR A 121 -25.70 3.29 -39.35
N LEU A 122 -26.80 2.58 -39.13
CA LEU A 122 -26.99 1.77 -37.91
C LEU A 122 -26.01 0.60 -37.84
N ILE A 123 -25.75 -0.07 -38.98
CA ILE A 123 -24.73 -1.12 -39.05
C ILE A 123 -23.35 -0.55 -38.75
N ALA A 124 -22.97 0.57 -39.39
CA ALA A 124 -21.69 1.23 -39.14
C ALA A 124 -21.52 1.64 -37.66
N ALA A 125 -22.56 2.20 -37.04
CA ALA A 125 -22.55 2.58 -35.63
C ALA A 125 -22.35 1.35 -34.71
N SER A 126 -23.00 0.23 -35.01
CA SER A 126 -22.86 -1.01 -34.24
C SER A 126 -21.44 -1.60 -34.35
N VAL A 127 -20.84 -1.56 -35.54
CA VAL A 127 -19.48 -2.04 -35.78
C VAL A 127 -18.47 -1.16 -35.04
N LEU A 128 -18.64 0.16 -35.11
CA LEU A 128 -17.81 1.11 -34.35
C LEU A 128 -17.96 0.88 -32.84
N GLY A 129 -19.19 0.70 -32.34
CA GLY A 129 -19.43 0.40 -30.93
C GLY A 129 -18.81 -0.92 -30.46
N ALA A 130 -18.85 -1.96 -31.30
CA ALA A 130 -18.21 -3.23 -30.99
C ALA A 130 -16.67 -3.11 -30.98
N LEU A 131 -16.11 -2.35 -31.92
CA LEU A 131 -14.67 -2.09 -31.98
C LEU A 131 -14.17 -1.30 -30.77
N THR A 132 -14.87 -0.24 -30.37
CA THR A 132 -14.46 0.55 -29.19
C THR A 132 -14.53 -0.28 -27.92
N LEU A 133 -15.57 -1.11 -27.76
CA LEU A 133 -15.67 -2.04 -26.64
C LEU A 133 -14.55 -3.09 -26.68
N GLY A 134 -14.22 -3.62 -27.85
CA GLY A 134 -13.10 -4.54 -28.05
C GLY A 134 -11.76 -3.94 -27.65
N VAL A 135 -11.47 -2.71 -28.08
CA VAL A 135 -10.24 -2.00 -27.70
C VAL A 135 -10.20 -1.72 -26.20
N PHE A 136 -11.32 -1.29 -25.60
CA PHE A 136 -11.39 -0.99 -24.18
C PHE A 136 -11.14 -2.24 -23.33
N THR A 137 -11.80 -3.35 -23.65
CA THR A 137 -11.63 -4.62 -22.93
C THR A 137 -10.21 -5.18 -23.08
N ALA A 138 -9.63 -5.14 -24.29
CA ALA A 138 -8.25 -5.57 -24.52
C ALA A 138 -7.24 -4.71 -23.74
N SER A 139 -7.41 -3.38 -23.75
CA SER A 139 -6.57 -2.45 -22.99
C SER A 139 -6.61 -2.76 -21.49
N LEU A 140 -7.81 -3.05 -20.96
CA LEU A 140 -8.01 -3.35 -19.54
C LEU A 140 -7.36 -4.68 -19.12
N VAL A 141 -7.40 -5.69 -20.00
CA VAL A 141 -6.70 -6.97 -19.75
C VAL A 141 -5.18 -6.77 -19.76
N LEU A 142 -4.66 -6.01 -20.72
CA LEU A 142 -3.23 -5.71 -20.80
C LEU A 142 -2.75 -4.89 -19.61
N SER A 143 -3.54 -3.92 -19.12
CA SER A 143 -3.18 -3.12 -17.95
C SER A 143 -3.15 -3.97 -16.68
N ILE A 144 -4.13 -4.87 -16.49
CA ILE A 144 -4.14 -5.81 -15.36
C ILE A 144 -2.90 -6.71 -15.41
N GLN A 145 -2.55 -7.24 -16.58
CA GLN A 145 -1.36 -8.08 -16.72
C GLN A 145 -0.07 -7.32 -16.36
N ALA A 146 0.06 -6.08 -16.81
CA ALA A 146 1.20 -5.23 -16.46
C ALA A 146 1.28 -5.01 -14.93
N GLU A 147 0.17 -4.67 -14.28
CA GLU A 147 0.11 -4.46 -12.83
C GLU A 147 0.38 -5.75 -12.03
N THR A 148 -0.10 -6.91 -12.51
CA THR A 148 0.21 -8.19 -11.84
C THR A 148 1.70 -8.50 -11.91
N SER A 149 2.37 -8.19 -13.02
CA SER A 149 3.81 -8.42 -13.16
C SER A 149 4.65 -7.54 -12.22
N SER A 150 4.24 -6.29 -11.98
CA SER A 150 4.91 -5.41 -11.02
C SER A 150 4.68 -5.86 -9.58
N LEU A 151 3.45 -6.25 -9.23
CA LEU A 151 3.13 -6.80 -7.91
C LEU A 151 3.90 -8.09 -7.62
N ASP A 152 4.09 -8.96 -8.61
CA ASP A 152 4.86 -10.18 -8.43
C ASP A 152 6.36 -9.91 -8.24
N ALA A 153 6.90 -8.89 -8.92
CA ALA A 153 8.28 -8.42 -8.68
C ALA A 153 8.45 -7.84 -7.26
N GLU A 154 7.50 -7.03 -6.80
CA GLU A 154 7.52 -6.49 -5.42
C GLU A 154 7.38 -7.59 -4.37
N ARG A 155 6.50 -8.57 -4.59
CA ARG A 155 6.36 -9.73 -3.71
C ARG A 155 7.62 -10.57 -3.65
N ALA A 156 8.33 -10.74 -4.77
CA ALA A 156 9.60 -11.46 -4.80
C ALA A 156 10.66 -10.76 -3.95
N GLU A 157 10.73 -9.43 -4.04
CA GLU A 157 11.64 -8.62 -3.22
C GLU A 157 11.27 -8.68 -1.72
N LEU A 158 9.97 -8.64 -1.37
CA LEU A 158 9.53 -8.82 0.01
C LEU A 158 9.91 -10.21 0.57
N ARG A 159 9.69 -11.28 -0.19
CA ARG A 159 10.12 -12.64 0.22
C ARG A 159 11.62 -12.72 0.44
N ARG A 160 12.41 -12.01 -0.38
CA ARG A 160 13.87 -11.94 -0.22
C ARG A 160 14.26 -11.26 1.08
N ARG A 161 13.59 -10.17 1.44
CA ARG A 161 13.82 -9.46 2.71
C ARG A 161 13.40 -10.28 3.92
N GLU A 162 12.24 -10.93 3.85
CA GLU A 162 11.80 -11.85 4.90
C GLU A 162 12.78 -13.02 5.11
N ALA A 163 13.38 -13.54 4.02
CA ALA A 163 14.40 -14.58 4.12
C ALA A 163 15.70 -14.05 4.79
N MET A 164 16.07 -12.80 4.53
CA MET A 164 17.20 -12.16 5.21
C MET A 164 16.92 -11.92 6.70
N ASP A 165 15.72 -11.46 7.07
CA ASP A 165 15.37 -11.28 8.48
C ASP A 165 15.34 -12.62 9.24
N LYS A 166 14.86 -13.68 8.59
CA LYS A 166 14.92 -15.05 9.14
C LYS A 166 16.37 -15.52 9.34
N SER A 167 17.29 -15.21 8.42
CA SER A 167 18.69 -15.60 8.59
C SER A 167 19.38 -14.77 9.68
N ILE A 168 19.09 -13.47 9.78
CA ILE A 168 19.62 -12.60 10.85
C ILE A 168 19.14 -13.08 12.22
N THR A 169 17.85 -13.42 12.35
CA THR A 169 17.30 -13.93 13.61
C THR A 169 17.90 -15.27 13.98
N ALA A 170 18.07 -16.19 13.03
CA ALA A 170 18.75 -17.47 13.26
C ALA A 170 20.22 -17.29 13.70
N ILE A 171 20.96 -16.36 13.07
CA ILE A 171 22.35 -16.04 13.47
C ILE A 171 22.38 -15.43 14.87
N ARG A 172 21.46 -14.52 15.20
CA ARG A 172 21.36 -13.93 16.56
C ARG A 172 21.07 -15.00 17.61
N GLN A 173 20.12 -15.90 17.33
CA GLN A 173 19.81 -17.02 18.23
C GLN A 173 21.04 -17.92 18.44
N ARG A 174 21.77 -18.24 17.36
CA ARG A 174 23.01 -19.03 17.47
C ARG A 174 24.11 -18.30 18.23
N GLY A 175 24.23 -16.99 18.05
CA GLY A 175 25.17 -16.17 18.82
C GLY A 175 24.82 -16.14 20.31
N GLU A 176 23.53 -16.08 20.64
CA GLU A 176 23.04 -16.09 22.01
C GLU A 176 23.27 -17.46 22.68
N THR A 177 23.01 -18.57 21.99
CA THR A 177 23.30 -19.90 22.53
C THR A 177 24.80 -20.10 22.76
N LEU A 178 25.65 -19.61 21.86
CA LEU A 178 27.10 -19.64 22.05
C LEU A 178 27.55 -18.78 23.24
N ARG A 179 26.94 -17.61 23.46
CA ARG A 179 27.22 -16.77 24.63
C ARG A 179 26.79 -17.44 25.93
N GLN A 180 25.61 -18.04 25.95
CA GLN A 180 25.11 -18.79 27.11
C GLN A 180 26.02 -19.98 27.44
N GLY A 181 26.49 -20.70 26.42
CA GLY A 181 27.46 -21.79 26.60
C GLY A 181 28.87 -21.33 27.00
N GLY A 182 29.26 -20.11 26.63
CA GLY A 182 30.54 -19.50 26.97
C GLY A 182 30.61 -18.90 28.37
N GLU A 183 29.46 -18.58 28.99
CA GLU A 183 29.42 -17.93 30.31
C GLU A 183 30.04 -18.79 31.43
N PRO A 184 29.79 -20.12 31.52
CA PRO A 184 30.47 -20.97 32.50
C PRO A 184 31.99 -21.01 32.31
N LEU A 185 32.47 -21.10 31.07
CA LEU A 185 33.91 -21.07 30.75
C LEU A 185 34.52 -19.72 31.13
N ARG A 186 33.81 -18.62 30.87
CA ARG A 186 34.21 -17.28 31.27
C ARG A 186 34.32 -17.15 32.79
N ARG A 187 33.35 -17.68 33.53
CA ARG A 187 33.38 -17.71 35.00
C ARG A 187 34.55 -18.52 35.55
N LEU A 188 34.82 -19.69 34.97
CA LEU A 188 35.97 -20.52 35.38
C LEU A 188 37.32 -19.86 35.09
N LEU A 189 37.48 -19.23 33.92
CA LEU A 189 38.72 -18.54 33.55
C LEU A 189 38.97 -17.29 34.40
N LEU A 190 37.93 -16.51 34.71
CA LEU A 190 38.03 -15.34 35.57
C LEU A 190 38.19 -15.72 37.05
N GLY A 191 37.59 -16.83 37.50
CA GLY A 191 37.67 -17.35 38.87
C GLY A 191 38.92 -18.19 39.16
N GLY A 192 39.66 -18.65 38.14
CA GLY A 192 40.81 -19.54 38.28
C GLY A 192 41.89 -19.06 39.26
N PRO A 193 42.34 -17.78 39.22
CA PRO A 193 43.27 -17.24 40.21
C PRO A 193 42.72 -17.31 41.65
N MET A 194 41.41 -17.09 41.84
CA MET A 194 40.79 -17.18 43.16
C MET A 194 40.73 -18.62 43.66
N VAL A 195 40.36 -19.60 42.82
CA VAL A 195 40.37 -21.03 43.19
C VAL A 195 41.76 -21.44 43.68
N ARG A 196 42.82 -21.05 42.95
CA ARG A 196 44.20 -21.40 43.31
C ARG A 196 44.59 -20.84 44.68
N GLU A 197 44.19 -19.61 44.97
CA GLU A 197 44.47 -18.95 46.24
C GLU A 197 43.71 -19.62 47.39
N VAL A 198 42.44 -19.96 47.20
CA VAL A 198 41.66 -20.68 48.20
C VAL A 198 42.26 -22.06 48.47
N ILE A 199 42.65 -22.81 47.44
CA ILE A 199 43.34 -24.11 47.61
C ILE A 199 44.63 -23.92 48.42
N SER A 200 45.42 -22.89 48.14
CA SER A 200 46.65 -22.58 48.89
C SER A 200 46.37 -22.22 50.35
N LEU A 201 45.36 -21.40 50.61
CA LEU A 201 44.97 -21.02 51.98
C LEU A 201 44.51 -22.24 52.79
N VAL A 202 43.70 -23.09 52.18
CA VAL A 202 43.16 -24.29 52.82
C VAL A 202 44.26 -25.33 53.06
N ALA A 203 45.15 -25.54 52.09
CA ALA A 203 46.30 -26.45 52.23
C ALA A 203 47.25 -26.03 53.37
N ASN A 204 47.38 -24.73 53.64
CA ASN A 204 48.19 -24.22 54.76
C ASN A 204 47.44 -24.26 56.12
N ALA A 205 46.11 -24.39 56.11
CA ALA A 205 45.28 -24.36 57.31
C ALA A 205 44.79 -25.75 57.78
N ILE A 206 44.87 -26.78 56.93
CA ILE A 206 44.40 -28.14 57.23
C ILE A 206 45.30 -28.84 58.26
N SER A 207 44.70 -29.70 59.12
CA SER A 207 45.45 -30.63 59.98
C SER A 207 45.91 -31.86 59.16
N PRO A 208 47.07 -32.48 59.46
CA PRO A 208 47.50 -33.70 58.76
C PRO A 208 46.51 -34.87 58.84
N ASP A 209 45.64 -34.86 59.85
CA ASP A 209 44.63 -35.90 60.08
C ASP A 209 43.25 -35.58 59.45
N ASP A 210 43.05 -34.37 58.93
CA ASP A 210 41.81 -33.98 58.26
C ASP A 210 41.93 -34.24 56.75
N TRP A 211 40.87 -34.74 56.13
CA TRP A 211 40.81 -35.00 54.69
C TRP A 211 39.83 -34.04 54.02
N ILE A 212 40.23 -33.38 52.91
CA ILE A 212 39.32 -32.59 52.08
C ILE A 212 38.91 -33.39 50.85
N SER A 213 37.60 -33.60 50.69
CA SER A 213 37.04 -34.34 49.56
C SER A 213 36.69 -33.42 48.38
N MET A 214 36.24 -32.19 48.65
CA MET A 214 35.79 -31.28 47.60
C MET A 214 35.96 -29.81 47.97
N ILE A 215 36.36 -29.01 46.98
CA ILE A 215 36.34 -27.55 47.02
C ILE A 215 35.60 -27.08 45.77
N CYS A 216 34.48 -26.38 45.95
CA CYS A 216 33.67 -25.88 44.83
C CYS A 216 33.03 -24.53 45.15
N GLU A 217 32.49 -23.86 44.13
CA GLU A 217 31.71 -22.63 44.33
C GLU A 217 30.37 -22.94 45.02
N GLU A 218 29.88 -22.03 45.87
CA GLU A 218 28.59 -22.18 46.55
C GLU A 218 27.43 -22.51 45.60
N SER A 219 27.39 -21.87 44.42
CA SER A 219 26.35 -22.10 43.41
C SER A 219 26.40 -23.50 42.76
N SER A 220 27.54 -24.18 42.83
CA SER A 220 27.71 -25.56 42.36
C SER A 220 27.37 -26.58 43.44
N TYR A 221 27.59 -26.25 44.71
CA TYR A 221 27.27 -27.12 45.85
C TYR A 221 25.79 -27.07 46.23
N ILE A 222 25.20 -25.88 46.26
CA ILE A 222 23.78 -25.65 46.50
C ILE A 222 23.22 -25.10 45.20
N PRO A 223 22.56 -25.94 44.38
CA PRO A 223 21.89 -25.42 43.20
C PRO A 223 20.93 -24.32 43.66
N PRO A 224 20.98 -23.11 43.08
CA PRO A 224 19.97 -22.12 43.39
C PRO A 224 18.62 -22.77 43.11
N ALA A 225 17.71 -22.72 44.09
CA ALA A 225 16.35 -23.20 43.91
C ALA A 225 15.88 -22.61 42.58
N ARG A 226 15.59 -23.46 41.59
CA ARG A 226 15.02 -23.01 40.32
C ARG A 226 13.82 -22.18 40.71
N SER A 227 13.93 -20.85 40.66
CA SER A 227 12.77 -19.99 40.87
C SER A 227 11.81 -20.48 39.81
N GLY A 228 10.71 -21.11 40.23
CA GLY A 228 9.67 -21.55 39.33
C GLY A 228 9.39 -20.37 38.42
N GLY A 229 9.76 -20.52 37.16
CA GLY A 229 9.58 -19.45 36.20
C GLY A 229 8.09 -19.15 36.21
N THR A 230 7.70 -18.00 36.75
CA THR A 230 6.52 -17.34 36.21
C THR A 230 6.78 -17.32 34.71
N PRO A 231 5.96 -18.01 33.89
CA PRO A 231 6.20 -18.06 32.46
C PRO A 231 6.37 -16.61 32.01
N ALA A 232 7.49 -16.32 31.34
CA ALA A 232 7.75 -15.02 30.77
C ALA A 232 6.47 -14.60 30.04
N ALA A 233 5.88 -13.48 30.45
CA ALA A 233 4.69 -12.95 29.82
C ALA A 233 4.97 -12.92 28.32
N ALA A 234 4.15 -13.66 27.55
CA ALA A 234 4.25 -13.67 26.10
C ALA A 234 4.28 -12.21 25.62
N PRO A 235 5.16 -11.86 24.67
CA PRO A 235 5.19 -10.51 24.14
C PRO A 235 3.79 -10.16 23.66
N ALA A 236 3.22 -9.11 24.25
CA ALA A 236 1.91 -8.61 23.83
C ALA A 236 1.96 -8.38 22.31
N PRO A 237 0.97 -8.88 21.55
CA PRO A 237 0.93 -8.63 20.12
C PRO A 237 0.95 -7.12 19.90
N THR A 238 1.86 -6.66 19.05
CA THR A 238 1.89 -5.29 18.55
C THR A 238 0.47 -4.94 18.07
N PRO A 239 -0.08 -3.77 18.44
CA PRO A 239 -1.36 -3.35 17.91
C PRO A 239 -1.21 -3.26 16.40
N ARG A 240 -1.89 -4.17 15.69
CA ARG A 240 -2.12 -4.10 14.26
C ARG A 240 -2.82 -2.78 14.01
N THR A 241 -2.09 -1.80 13.50
CA THR A 241 -2.70 -0.59 12.96
C THR A 241 -3.60 -1.01 11.81
N GLY A 242 -4.88 -0.69 11.98
CA GLY A 242 -5.97 -1.16 11.14
C GLY A 242 -5.85 -0.69 9.70
N PHE A 243 -6.32 -1.58 8.83
CA PHE A 243 -7.35 -1.28 7.85
C PHE A 243 -7.15 -0.01 7.00
N PHE A 244 -6.56 -0.22 5.82
CA PHE A 244 -6.47 0.80 4.78
C PHE A 244 -7.82 0.88 4.06
N VAL A 245 -8.55 2.00 4.24
CA VAL A 245 -9.69 2.37 3.39
C VAL A 245 -9.20 3.42 2.39
N PRO A 246 -9.33 3.21 1.08
CA PRO A 246 -8.97 4.21 0.09
C PRO A 246 -9.87 5.45 0.25
N GLY A 247 -9.28 6.63 0.51
CA GLY A 247 -9.97 7.91 0.44
C GLY A 247 -10.06 8.76 1.73
N PHE A 248 -9.66 8.24 2.89
CA PHE A 248 -9.61 9.03 4.14
C PHE A 248 -8.17 9.23 4.62
N ARG A 249 -7.69 10.49 4.62
CA ARG A 249 -6.40 10.87 5.19
C ARG A 249 -6.55 11.07 6.70
N SER A 250 -6.19 10.08 7.49
CA SER A 250 -6.01 10.25 8.94
C SER A 250 -4.73 11.06 9.20
N ALA A 251 -4.87 12.18 9.90
CA ALA A 251 -3.76 13.05 10.29
C ALA A 251 -2.78 12.27 11.19
N ALA A 252 -1.61 11.96 10.64
CA ALA A 252 -0.51 11.35 11.36
C ALA A 252 0.01 12.32 12.43
N ALA A 253 0.18 11.80 13.64
CA ALA A 253 0.83 12.49 14.75
C ALA A 253 2.23 12.98 14.34
N ARG A 254 2.46 14.26 14.61
CA ARG A 254 3.70 14.99 14.37
C ARG A 254 4.86 14.34 15.16
N PRO A 255 6.00 13.99 14.55
CA PRO A 255 7.13 13.49 15.32
C PRO A 255 7.76 14.63 16.10
N ALA A 256 7.98 14.41 17.40
CA ALA A 256 8.76 15.30 18.23
C ALA A 256 10.21 15.33 17.71
N ALA A 257 10.69 16.52 17.40
CA ALA A 257 12.08 16.78 17.08
C ALA A 257 12.97 16.41 18.27
N GLY A 258 14.01 15.59 18.04
CA GLY A 258 15.01 15.27 19.07
C GLY A 258 15.77 13.96 18.94
N ALA A 259 15.55 13.13 17.91
CA ALA A 259 16.33 11.90 17.73
C ALA A 259 17.56 12.16 16.83
N LYS A 260 18.74 12.21 17.46
CA LYS A 260 20.05 12.20 16.79
C LYS A 260 20.18 10.94 15.91
N PRO A 261 20.77 11.02 14.70
CA PRO A 261 20.93 9.87 13.83
C PRO A 261 21.85 8.82 14.47
N PRO A 262 21.65 7.52 14.19
CA PRO A 262 22.57 6.47 14.63
C PRO A 262 23.89 6.68 13.90
N THR A 263 24.89 7.17 14.64
CA THR A 263 26.28 7.14 14.22
C THR A 263 26.65 5.69 13.95
N GLU A 264 27.08 5.41 12.72
CA GLU A 264 27.79 4.20 12.34
C GLU A 264 28.88 3.91 13.36
N ALA A 265 28.65 2.90 14.20
CA ALA A 265 29.66 2.37 15.11
C ALA A 265 30.66 1.56 14.28
N ARG A 266 31.63 2.27 13.70
CA ARG A 266 32.91 1.73 13.28
C ARG A 266 33.52 0.94 14.47
N PRO A 267 34.09 -0.26 14.27
CA PRO A 267 34.57 -1.09 15.36
C PRO A 267 35.89 -0.51 15.88
N ALA A 268 35.81 0.43 16.81
CA ALA A 268 36.95 0.96 17.52
C ALA A 268 36.54 1.11 18.98
N GLY A 269 37.18 0.32 19.84
CA GLY A 269 36.96 0.35 21.27
C GLY A 269 37.01 -1.05 21.83
N LEU A 270 38.18 -1.41 22.36
CA LEU A 270 38.36 -2.52 23.29
C LEU A 270 37.11 -2.62 24.18
N THR A 271 36.43 -3.75 24.11
CA THR A 271 35.38 -4.13 25.05
C THR A 271 35.87 -3.76 26.46
N PRO A 272 35.14 -2.94 27.23
CA PRO A 272 35.55 -2.63 28.59
C PRO A 272 35.79 -3.95 29.33
N ALA A 273 36.86 -3.99 30.13
CA ALA A 273 37.20 -5.18 30.91
C ALA A 273 35.93 -5.63 31.65
N PRO A 274 35.53 -6.92 31.52
CA PRO A 274 34.34 -7.41 32.18
C PRO A 274 34.45 -7.16 33.69
N PRO A 275 33.33 -6.90 34.39
CA PRO A 275 33.34 -6.74 35.84
C PRO A 275 33.97 -7.98 36.50
N PRO A 276 34.71 -7.81 37.61
CA PRO A 276 35.32 -8.94 38.33
C PRO A 276 34.24 -9.97 38.66
N SER A 277 34.56 -11.25 38.47
CA SER A 277 33.63 -12.35 38.70
C SER A 277 33.09 -12.34 40.13
N ASP A 278 31.79 -12.62 40.32
CA ASP A 278 31.13 -12.86 41.62
C ASP A 278 31.62 -14.12 42.36
N PHE A 279 32.75 -14.67 41.91
CA PHE A 279 33.35 -15.93 42.33
C PHE A 279 34.12 -15.75 43.65
N ASN A 280 33.39 -15.45 44.72
CA ASN A 280 33.94 -15.09 46.02
C ASN A 280 33.54 -16.06 47.14
N VAL A 281 32.55 -16.93 46.93
CA VAL A 281 32.05 -17.85 47.96
C VAL A 281 32.31 -19.30 47.57
N PHE A 282 33.00 -20.02 48.46
CA PHE A 282 33.45 -21.38 48.28
C PHE A 282 32.86 -22.28 49.36
N ILE A 283 32.59 -23.52 48.98
CA ILE A 283 32.25 -24.61 49.89
C ILE A 283 33.41 -25.60 49.92
N ILE A 284 33.88 -25.89 51.12
CA ILE A 284 34.92 -26.88 51.40
C ILE A 284 34.27 -28.02 52.17
N GLU A 285 34.29 -29.21 51.58
CA GLU A 285 33.82 -30.43 52.21
C GLU A 285 35.00 -31.32 52.59
N GLY A 286 34.95 -31.86 53.80
CA GLY A 286 35.97 -32.77 54.30
C GLY A 286 35.48 -33.68 55.41
N TYR A 287 36.38 -34.56 55.84
CA TYR A 287 36.19 -35.55 56.89
C TYR A 287 37.29 -35.38 57.93
N THR A 288 36.92 -35.47 59.20
CA THR A 288 37.85 -35.42 60.33
C THR A 288 37.65 -36.64 61.24
N PRO A 289 38.71 -37.26 61.78
CA PRO A 289 38.59 -38.30 62.80
C PRO A 289 38.16 -37.73 64.16
N ASP A 290 38.20 -36.41 64.35
CA ASP A 290 37.79 -35.76 65.60
C ASP A 290 36.28 -35.46 65.64
N MET A 291 35.57 -36.24 66.45
CA MET A 291 34.13 -36.07 66.68
C MET A 291 33.74 -34.71 67.28
N GLY A 292 34.67 -34.06 67.99
CA GLY A 292 34.46 -32.74 68.61
C GLY A 292 34.63 -31.56 67.65
N LEU A 293 35.08 -31.80 66.41
CA LEU A 293 35.42 -30.78 65.40
C LEU A 293 36.46 -29.76 65.91
N VAL A 294 37.33 -30.14 66.84
CA VAL A 294 38.34 -29.24 67.43
C VAL A 294 39.39 -28.87 66.38
N THR A 295 39.83 -29.85 65.59
CA THR A 295 40.76 -29.63 64.46
C THR A 295 40.16 -28.70 63.40
N VAL A 296 38.89 -28.91 63.08
CA VAL A 296 38.12 -28.09 62.12
C VAL A 296 37.94 -26.65 62.64
N LYS A 297 37.64 -26.46 63.93
CA LYS A 297 37.55 -25.13 64.55
C LYS A 297 38.90 -24.41 64.54
N ALA A 298 39.99 -25.12 64.80
CA ALA A 298 41.34 -24.56 64.71
C ALA A 298 41.70 -24.18 63.26
N MET A 299 41.29 -24.97 62.27
CA MET A 299 41.42 -24.64 60.85
C MET A 299 40.63 -23.37 60.50
N ILE A 300 39.38 -23.25 60.96
CA ILE A 300 38.55 -22.04 60.76
C ILE A 300 39.25 -20.81 61.34
N GLN A 301 39.74 -20.89 62.59
CA GLN A 301 40.48 -19.79 63.21
C GLN A 301 41.74 -19.41 62.42
N ARG A 302 42.48 -20.38 61.89
CA ARG A 302 43.63 -20.09 61.01
C ARG A 302 43.22 -19.39 59.72
N LEU A 303 42.12 -19.82 59.10
CA LEU A 303 41.60 -19.19 57.88
C LEU A 303 41.12 -17.74 58.13
N GLU A 304 40.50 -17.46 59.29
CA GLU A 304 40.07 -16.11 59.69
C GLU A 304 41.24 -15.14 59.87
N THR A 305 42.44 -15.62 60.19
CA THR A 305 43.64 -14.76 60.30
C THR A 305 44.21 -14.31 58.97
N SER A 306 43.75 -14.88 57.85
CA SER A 306 44.23 -14.53 56.52
C SER A 306 43.59 -13.22 56.03
N PRO A 307 44.38 -12.26 55.49
CA PRO A 307 43.86 -10.96 55.05
C PRO A 307 42.91 -11.05 53.84
N ARG A 308 42.84 -12.21 53.19
CA ARG A 308 42.02 -12.44 51.99
C ARG A 308 40.66 -13.08 52.28
N VAL A 309 40.47 -13.52 53.52
CA VAL A 309 39.26 -14.20 53.97
C VAL A 309 38.35 -13.17 54.64
N ARG A 310 37.13 -13.03 54.12
CA ARG A 310 36.11 -12.13 54.69
C ARG A 310 35.29 -12.82 55.77
N LYS A 311 34.95 -14.09 55.54
CA LYS A 311 34.10 -14.87 56.43
C LYS A 311 34.34 -16.37 56.27
N VAL A 312 34.32 -17.10 57.40
CA VAL A 312 34.37 -18.56 57.41
C VAL A 312 33.30 -19.08 58.36
N ASP A 313 32.35 -19.85 57.86
CA ASP A 313 31.28 -20.43 58.68
C ASP A 313 31.24 -21.95 58.51
N LEU A 314 31.04 -22.69 59.60
CA LEU A 314 30.70 -24.12 59.54
C LEU A 314 29.20 -24.27 59.24
N LEU A 315 28.86 -24.96 58.15
CA LEU A 315 27.48 -25.22 57.77
C LEU A 315 26.89 -26.38 58.60
N SER A 316 25.65 -26.20 59.05
CA SER A 316 24.87 -27.24 59.74
C SER A 316 24.33 -28.29 58.76
N ASP A 317 24.15 -29.53 59.23
CA ASP A 317 23.78 -30.69 58.41
C ASP A 317 22.51 -30.49 57.57
N ASP A 318 21.56 -29.67 58.02
CA ASP A 318 20.31 -29.37 57.29
C ASP A 318 20.50 -28.64 55.95
N ARG A 319 21.68 -28.04 55.72
CA ARG A 319 21.98 -27.24 54.50
C ARG A 319 22.94 -27.96 53.54
N VAL A 320 23.27 -29.20 53.85
CA VAL A 320 24.35 -29.95 53.22
C VAL A 320 23.77 -31.10 52.39
N LEU A 321 24.30 -31.32 51.18
CA LEU A 321 23.89 -32.47 50.35
C LEU A 321 24.20 -33.79 51.10
N PRO A 322 23.35 -34.82 51.04
CA PRO A 322 23.63 -36.10 51.68
C PRO A 322 24.94 -36.71 51.13
N PRO A 323 25.70 -37.46 51.95
CA PRO A 323 26.97 -38.03 51.52
C PRO A 323 26.76 -38.97 50.33
N THR A 324 27.42 -38.68 49.21
CA THR A 324 27.42 -39.56 48.03
C THR A 324 28.60 -40.51 48.15
N LEU A 325 28.34 -41.75 48.57
CA LEU A 325 29.28 -42.85 48.39
C LEU A 325 29.11 -43.39 46.97
N PRO A 326 30.21 -43.70 46.25
CA PRO A 326 30.11 -44.47 45.02
C PRO A 326 29.41 -45.80 45.30
N ASP A 327 28.40 -46.16 44.50
CA ASP A 327 27.59 -47.38 44.69
C ASP A 327 28.44 -48.67 44.75
N GLU A 328 29.63 -48.64 44.14
CA GLU A 328 30.62 -49.73 44.14
C GLU A 328 31.21 -50.00 45.54
N LEU A 329 31.42 -48.96 46.36
CA LEU A 329 31.97 -49.09 47.73
C LEU A 329 30.92 -49.52 48.76
N LEU A 330 29.64 -49.22 48.49
CA LEU A 330 28.51 -49.69 49.30
C LEU A 330 28.27 -51.20 49.12
N ALA A 331 28.60 -51.75 47.94
CA ALA A 331 28.46 -53.17 47.64
C ALA A 331 29.56 -54.05 48.30
N GLU A 332 30.73 -53.49 48.58
CA GLU A 332 31.87 -54.21 49.18
C GLU A 332 31.87 -54.25 50.72
N GLY A 333 30.86 -53.68 51.38
CA GLY A 333 30.71 -53.77 52.84
C GLY A 333 31.81 -53.08 53.64
N VAL A 334 32.46 -52.06 53.06
CA VAL A 334 33.55 -51.32 53.70
C VAL A 334 32.99 -50.50 54.87
N GLU A 335 33.36 -50.85 56.11
CA GLU A 335 33.13 -50.01 57.28
C GLU A 335 33.96 -48.73 57.13
N LEU A 336 33.28 -47.60 56.90
CA LEU A 336 33.93 -46.29 56.88
C LEU A 336 34.61 -46.05 58.23
N PRO A 337 35.88 -45.60 58.28
CA PRO A 337 36.49 -45.19 59.53
C PRO A 337 35.60 -44.14 60.20
N ASN A 338 35.54 -44.16 61.54
CA ASN A 338 34.66 -43.33 62.35
C ASN A 338 35.05 -41.84 62.23
N MET A 339 34.72 -41.23 61.10
CA MET A 339 35.09 -39.87 60.72
C MET A 339 33.82 -39.03 60.57
N ARG A 340 33.88 -37.82 61.13
CA ARG A 340 32.81 -36.85 61.05
C ARG A 340 33.01 -35.98 59.81
N ARG A 341 31.97 -35.87 58.98
CA ARG A 341 31.93 -34.92 57.86
C ARG A 341 31.79 -33.50 58.38
N PHE A 342 32.46 -32.56 57.73
CA PHE A 342 32.29 -31.13 57.96
C PHE A 342 32.17 -30.40 56.62
N VAL A 343 31.41 -29.31 56.61
CA VAL A 343 31.25 -28.45 55.44
C VAL A 343 31.45 -27.00 55.87
N ILE A 344 32.40 -26.32 55.24
CA ILE A 344 32.75 -24.94 55.54
C ILE A 344 32.36 -24.06 54.36
N ARG A 345 31.70 -22.95 54.66
CA ARG A 345 31.46 -21.85 53.74
C ARG A 345 32.54 -20.80 53.94
N LEU A 346 33.31 -20.53 52.90
CA LEU A 346 34.41 -19.59 52.88
C LEU A 346 34.11 -18.46 51.90
N GLU A 347 34.06 -17.22 52.39
CA GLU A 347 34.00 -16.02 51.55
C GLU A 347 35.39 -15.39 51.44
N ALA A 348 35.94 -15.35 50.23
CA ALA A 348 37.27 -14.84 49.92
C ALA A 348 37.20 -13.71 48.88
N GLY A 349 38.07 -12.71 49.01
CA GLY A 349 38.16 -11.56 48.11
C GLY A 349 39.51 -11.48 47.38
N LEU A 350 39.47 -10.99 46.14
CA LEU A 350 40.65 -10.43 45.48
C LEU A 350 40.93 -9.04 46.10
N PRO A 351 42.20 -8.61 46.20
CA PRO A 351 42.58 -7.33 46.78
C PRO A 351 41.97 -6.13 46.05
#